data_AF-A0A833LKP4-F1
#
_entry.id   AF-A0A833LKP4-F1
#
_cell.length_a   1.000
_cell.length_b   1.000
_cell.length_c   1.000
_cell.angle_alpha   90.00
_cell.angle_beta   90.00
_cell.angle_gamma   90.00
#
_symmetry.space_group_name_H-M   'P 1'
#
loop_
_entity.id
_entity.type
_entity.pdbx_description
1 polymer ?
#
loop_
_entity_poly.entity_id
_entity_poly.type
_entity_poly.pdbx_seq_one_letter_code
_entity_poly.pdbx_strand_id
1 'polypeptide(L)'
;MIRDWFHRNWMHAGFVAGLFLLAVVPLLAGAFDLPFLLVYLQLPVYMLHQLEEHQGDRFRAFVNARLAGGRDALTTAAVVVINVPLVWGIDLAAIYLA
;
A
#
# COMPACT_ATOMS: atom_id res chain seq x y z
N MET A 1 -14.84 -2.05 -17.13
CA MET A 1 -15.68 -1.49 -16.04
C MET A 1 -15.13 -1.81 -14.66
N ILE A 2 -15.17 -3.06 -14.16
CA ILE A 2 -14.66 -3.41 -12.80
C ILE A 2 -13.14 -3.23 -12.69
N ARG A 3 -12.37 -3.76 -13.65
CA ARG A 3 -10.91 -3.63 -13.67
C ARG A 3 -10.46 -2.17 -13.68
N ASP A 4 -11.10 -1.35 -14.50
CA ASP A 4 -10.74 0.07 -14.64
C ASP A 4 -11.12 0.87 -13.39
N TRP A 5 -12.24 0.52 -12.76
CA TRP A 5 -12.60 1.06 -11.45
C TRP A 5 -11.55 0.69 -10.41
N PHE A 6 -11.14 -0.57 -10.35
CA PHE A 6 -10.13 -1.03 -9.38
C PHE A 6 -8.80 -0.31 -9.58
N HIS A 7 -8.30 -0.23 -10.80
CA HIS A 7 -7.06 0.49 -11.13
C HIS A 7 -7.06 1.95 -10.68
N ARG A 8 -8.24 2.59 -10.63
CA ARG A 8 -8.38 3.99 -10.19
C ARG A 8 -8.61 4.16 -8.68
N ASN A 9 -9.06 3.10 -7.98
CA ASN A 9 -9.60 3.23 -6.63
C ASN A 9 -8.96 2.29 -5.60
N TRP A 10 -8.04 1.40 -5.99
CA TRP A 10 -7.39 0.42 -5.12
C TRP A 10 -6.80 1.04 -3.83
N MET A 11 -6.24 2.25 -3.92
CA MET A 11 -5.64 2.95 -2.78
C MET A 11 -6.67 3.32 -1.70
N HIS A 12 -7.94 3.57 -2.07
CA HIS A 12 -9.01 3.81 -1.09
C HIS A 12 -9.40 2.52 -0.38
N ALA A 13 -9.39 1.38 -1.10
CA ALA A 13 -9.61 0.08 -0.47
C ALA A 13 -8.46 -0.25 0.50
N GLY A 14 -7.22 0.02 0.11
CA GLY A 14 -6.04 -0.07 0.98
C GLY A 14 -6.18 0.81 2.22
N PHE A 15 -6.57 2.08 2.06
CA PHE A 15 -6.80 3.00 3.17
C PHE A 15 -7.82 2.48 4.18
N VAL A 16 -8.98 2.01 3.71
CA VAL A 16 -10.02 1.43 4.59
C VAL A 16 -9.50 0.18 5.32
N ALA A 17 -8.76 -0.68 4.61
CA ALA A 17 -8.12 -1.85 5.24
C ALA A 17 -7.08 -1.44 6.29
N GLY A 18 -6.27 -0.42 6.02
CA GLY A 18 -5.28 0.12 6.95
C GLY A 18 -5.91 0.67 8.22
N LEU A 19 -7.00 1.43 8.09
CA LEU A 19 -7.77 1.91 9.26
C LEU A 19 -8.34 0.75 10.08
N PHE A 20 -8.85 -0.30 9.43
CA PHE A 20 -9.32 -1.48 10.12
C PHE A 20 -8.18 -2.19 10.90
N LEU A 21 -7.03 -2.40 10.26
CA LEU A 21 -5.86 -3.00 10.92
C LEU A 21 -5.38 -2.17 12.12
N LEU A 22 -5.34 -0.84 12.01
CA LEU A 22 -5.02 0.04 13.14
C LEU A 22 -6.03 -0.09 14.28
N ALA A 23 -7.32 -0.16 13.97
CA ALA A 23 -8.36 -0.32 14.98
C ALA A 23 -8.31 -1.68 15.69
N VAL A 24 -7.72 -2.71 15.07
CA VAL A 24 -7.53 -4.04 15.66
C VAL A 24 -6.33 -4.09 16.63
N VAL A 25 -5.36 -3.17 16.52
CA VAL A 25 -4.14 -3.16 17.37
C VAL A 25 -4.43 -3.31 18.87
N PRO A 26 -5.40 -2.60 19.49
CA PRO A 26 -5.67 -2.74 20.92
C PRO A 26 -6.15 -4.14 21.32
N LEU A 27 -6.79 -4.90 20.40
CA LEU A 27 -7.21 -6.27 20.66
C LEU A 27 -6.03 -7.25 20.66
N LEU A 28 -4.91 -6.87 20.04
CA LEU A 28 -3.67 -7.64 19.97
C LEU A 28 -2.65 -7.16 21.02
N ALA A 29 -3.00 -6.12 21.80
CA ALA A 29 -2.12 -5.55 22.81
C ALA A 29 -1.76 -6.60 23.87
N GLY A 30 -0.46 -6.86 24.03
CA GLY A 30 0.08 -7.87 24.94
C GLY A 30 0.31 -9.26 24.33
N ALA A 31 -0.16 -9.51 23.10
CA ALA A 31 0.16 -10.73 22.35
C ALA A 31 1.47 -10.61 21.57
N PHE A 32 1.86 -9.39 21.20
CA PHE A 32 3.05 -9.11 20.40
C PHE A 32 4.14 -8.48 21.25
N ASP A 33 5.39 -8.89 21.01
CA ASP A 33 6.53 -8.10 21.46
C ASP A 33 6.67 -6.83 20.59
N LEU A 34 7.54 -5.92 21.03
CA LEU A 34 7.69 -4.64 20.36
C LEU A 34 8.18 -4.77 18.90
N PRO A 35 9.19 -5.60 18.57
CA PRO A 35 9.61 -5.79 17.18
C PRO A 35 8.48 -6.28 16.29
N PHE A 36 7.73 -7.30 16.71
CA PHE A 36 6.61 -7.83 15.93
C PHE A 36 5.51 -6.78 15.73
N LEU A 37 5.18 -6.03 16.79
CA LEU A 37 4.21 -4.94 16.70
C LEU A 37 4.64 -3.87 15.68
N LEU A 38 5.92 -3.51 15.62
CA LEU A 38 6.43 -2.51 14.67
C LEU A 38 6.36 -3.02 13.22
N VAL A 39 6.69 -4.29 12.97
CA VAL A 39 6.54 -4.92 11.64
C VAL A 39 5.06 -4.96 11.25
N TYR A 40 4.18 -5.34 12.17
CA TYR A 40 2.73 -5.32 11.94
C TYR A 40 2.21 -3.93 11.59
N LEU A 41 2.63 -2.90 12.33
CA LEU A 41 2.20 -1.50 12.14
C LEU A 41 2.74 -0.89 10.85
N GLN A 42 3.81 -1.42 10.28
CA GLN A 42 4.36 -0.96 9.00
C GLN A 42 3.30 -1.03 7.89
N LEU A 43 2.53 -2.13 7.80
CA LEU A 43 1.55 -2.32 6.74
C LEU A 43 0.42 -1.27 6.73
N PRO A 44 -0.32 -1.01 7.84
CA PRO A 44 -1.32 0.05 7.83
C PRO A 44 -0.74 1.45 7.65
N VAL A 45 0.48 1.73 8.15
CA VAL A 45 1.17 3.01 7.89
C VAL A 45 1.49 3.15 6.40
N TYR A 46 1.95 2.07 5.77
CA TYR A 46 2.18 2.03 4.34
C TYR A 46 0.88 2.25 3.56
N MET A 47 -0.25 1.67 3.97
CA MET A 47 -1.55 1.90 3.32
C MET A 47 -2.02 3.37 3.39
N LEU A 48 -1.70 4.09 4.46
CA LEU A 48 -1.91 5.55 4.55
C LEU A 48 -1.04 6.28 3.52
N HIS A 49 0.23 5.92 3.43
CA HIS A 49 1.16 6.48 2.45
C HIS A 49 0.74 6.17 1.00
N GLN A 50 0.23 4.97 0.72
CA GLN A 50 -0.29 4.60 -0.60
C GLN A 50 -1.43 5.51 -1.05
N LEU A 51 -2.35 5.86 -0.14
CA LEU A 51 -3.43 6.80 -0.44
C LEU A 51 -2.86 8.16 -0.80
N GLU A 52 -1.98 8.70 0.05
CA GLU A 52 -1.35 9.98 -0.18
C GLU A 52 -0.64 9.99 -1.55
N GLU A 53 0.29 9.06 -1.78
CA GLU A 53 1.11 8.97 -2.98
C GLU A 53 0.28 8.81 -4.27
N HIS A 54 -0.75 7.95 -4.27
CA HIS A 54 -1.45 7.55 -5.48
C HIS A 54 -2.80 8.21 -5.72
N GLN A 55 -3.34 8.96 -4.76
CA GLN A 55 -4.56 9.73 -5.00
C GLN A 55 -4.41 10.63 -6.22
N GLY A 56 -5.37 10.54 -7.15
CA GLY A 56 -5.34 11.33 -8.39
C GLY A 56 -4.20 10.98 -9.34
N ASP A 57 -3.65 9.75 -9.29
CA ASP A 57 -2.58 9.26 -10.17
C ASP A 57 -1.26 10.06 -10.05
N ARG A 58 -1.09 10.79 -8.93
CA ARG A 58 0.02 11.74 -8.67
C ARG A 58 1.40 11.14 -8.92
N PHE A 59 1.71 10.01 -8.28
CA PHE A 59 3.02 9.38 -8.40
C PHE A 59 3.34 8.91 -9.81
N ARG A 60 2.42 8.20 -10.46
CA ARG A 60 2.62 7.69 -11.82
C ARG A 60 2.82 8.85 -12.80
N ALA A 61 2.00 9.89 -12.69
CA ALA A 61 2.13 11.10 -13.50
C ALA A 61 3.47 11.80 -13.27
N PHE A 62 3.91 11.92 -12.01
CA PHE A 62 5.21 12.49 -11.66
C PHE A 62 6.36 11.67 -12.28
N VAL A 63 6.38 10.36 -12.09
CA VAL A 63 7.43 9.47 -12.62
C VAL A 63 7.49 9.59 -14.14
N ASN A 64 6.36 9.49 -14.83
CA ASN A 64 6.33 9.54 -16.29
C ASN A 64 6.76 10.92 -16.82
N ALA A 65 6.31 12.01 -16.19
CA ALA A 65 6.65 13.36 -16.62
C ALA A 65 8.10 13.74 -16.29
N ARG A 66 8.59 13.43 -15.08
CA ARG A 66 9.85 13.96 -14.55
C ARG A 66 11.02 12.99 -14.63
N LEU A 67 10.77 11.69 -14.52
CA LEU A 67 11.83 10.66 -14.50
C LEU A 67 11.93 9.92 -15.84
N ALA A 68 10.80 9.69 -16.52
CA ALA A 68 10.78 8.99 -17.80
C ALA A 68 10.88 9.93 -19.03
N GLY A 69 10.98 11.25 -18.82
CA GLY A 69 11.06 12.24 -19.89
C GLY A 69 9.77 12.32 -20.73
N GLY A 70 8.61 12.23 -20.09
CA GLY A 70 7.29 12.29 -20.72
C GLY A 70 6.81 10.97 -21.32
N ARG A 71 7.58 9.89 -21.21
CA ARG A 71 7.19 8.55 -21.68
C ARG A 71 6.29 7.85 -20.66
N ASP A 72 5.36 7.03 -21.15
CA ASP A 72 4.49 6.19 -20.31
C ASP A 72 5.25 4.93 -19.83
N ALA A 73 6.30 5.14 -19.03
CA ALA A 73 7.17 4.06 -18.55
C ALA A 73 6.57 3.29 -17.37
N LEU A 74 5.82 3.99 -16.50
CA LEU A 74 5.11 3.41 -15.38
C LEU A 74 3.62 3.32 -15.70
N THR A 75 3.11 2.11 -15.84
CA THR A 75 1.69 1.84 -16.13
C THR A 75 0.88 1.72 -14.85
N THR A 76 -0.43 1.97 -14.92
CA THR A 76 -1.33 1.80 -13.76
C THR A 76 -1.35 0.36 -13.26
N ALA A 77 -1.25 -0.63 -14.15
CA ALA A 77 -1.17 -2.04 -13.77
C ALA A 77 0.12 -2.33 -12.97
N ALA A 78 1.26 -1.79 -13.42
CA ALA A 78 2.52 -1.92 -12.70
C ALA A 78 2.44 -1.28 -11.30
N VAL A 79 1.86 -0.08 -11.19
CA VAL A 79 1.63 0.59 -9.89
C VAL A 79 0.85 -0.31 -8.95
N VAL A 80 -0.27 -0.87 -9.40
CA VAL A 80 -1.11 -1.76 -8.58
C VAL A 80 -0.36 -3.01 -8.16
N VAL A 81 0.37 -3.67 -9.08
CA VAL A 81 1.12 -4.90 -8.77
C VAL A 81 2.25 -4.66 -7.77
N ILE A 82 2.97 -3.55 -7.92
CA ILE A 82 4.05 -3.18 -6.99
C ILE A 82 3.46 -2.90 -5.60
N ASN A 83 2.38 -2.15 -5.53
CA ASN A 83 1.87 -1.63 -4.27
C ASN A 83 1.02 -2.63 -3.49
N VAL A 84 0.24 -3.47 -4.19
CA VAL A 84 -0.69 -4.40 -3.55
C VAL A 84 -0.05 -5.77 -3.35
N PRO A 85 0.07 -6.65 -4.37
CA PRO A 85 0.59 -7.99 -4.13
C PRO A 85 2.07 -8.02 -3.74
N LEU A 86 2.92 -7.13 -4.29
CA LEU A 86 4.35 -7.15 -3.97
C LEU A 86 4.62 -6.58 -2.57
N VAL A 87 4.29 -5.33 -2.27
CA VAL A 87 4.59 -4.76 -0.95
C VAL A 87 3.80 -5.46 0.16
N TRP A 88 2.49 -5.70 0.00
CA TRP A 88 1.74 -6.40 1.06
C TRP A 88 2.21 -7.86 1.22
N GLY A 89 2.64 -8.51 0.14
CA GLY A 89 3.21 -9.86 0.21
C GLY A 89 4.55 -9.90 0.95
N ILE A 90 5.41 -8.90 0.75
CA ILE A 90 6.67 -8.75 1.48
C ILE A 90 6.40 -8.48 2.96
N ASP A 91 5.48 -7.57 3.28
CA ASP A 91 5.11 -7.26 4.67
C ASP A 91 4.52 -8.48 5.37
N LEU A 92 3.67 -9.25 4.67
CA LEU A 92 3.14 -10.50 5.19
C LEU A 92 4.26 -11.51 5.47
N ALA A 93 5.22 -11.67 4.55
CA ALA A 93 6.36 -12.54 4.76
C ALA A 93 7.21 -12.08 5.95
N ALA A 94 7.42 -10.78 6.10
CA ALA A 94 8.14 -10.21 7.24
C ALA A 94 7.44 -10.52 8.57
N ILE A 95 6.11 -10.42 8.62
CA ILE A 95 5.32 -10.80 9.81
C ILE A 95 5.50 -12.29 10.15
N TYR A 96 5.51 -13.19 9.16
CA TYR A 96 5.71 -14.63 9.41
C TYR A 96 7.14 -15.00 9.81
N LEU A 97 8.11 -14.13 9.54
CA LEU A 97 9.54 -14.34 9.83
C LEU A 97 10.03 -13.58 11.09
N ALA A 98 9.22 -12.69 11.66
CA ALA A 98 9.51 -11.91 12.86
C ALA A 98 9.25 -12.73 14.13
#